data_AF-A0A7W0FLJ9-F1
#
_entry.id   AF-A0A7W0FLJ9-F1
#
_cell.length_a   1.000
_cell.length_b   1.000
_cell.length_c   1.000
_cell.angle_alpha   90.00
_cell.angle_beta   90.00
_cell.angle_gamma   90.00
#
_symmetry.space_group_name_H-M   'P 1'
#
loop_
_entity.id
_entity.type
_entity.pdbx_description
1 polymer ?
#
loop_
_entity_poly.entity_id
_entity_poly.type
_entity_poly.pdbx_seq_one_letter_code
_entity_poly.pdbx_strand_id
1 'polypeptide(L)'
;MNHKLGIIGYGGMGHLHHHFSPMVDGLDVVAAYDIDRSRVNLAENLGLRPYFKLEDILNDSDLDIILVATPNDSHKELSIAALQA
;
A
#
# COMPACT_ATOMS: atom_id res chain seq x y z
N MET A 1 -20.10 -1.99 -2.05
CA MET A 1 -19.05 -2.27 -1.06
C MET A 1 -17.76 -1.82 -1.70
N ASN A 2 -16.95 -1.03 -1.00
CA ASN A 2 -15.67 -0.59 -1.53
C ASN A 2 -14.59 -1.61 -1.18
N HIS A 3 -13.66 -1.85 -2.10
CA HIS A 3 -12.47 -2.63 -1.86
C HIS A 3 -11.40 -1.77 -1.19
N LYS A 4 -10.80 -2.30 -0.13
CA LYS A 4 -9.74 -1.64 0.62
C LYS A 4 -8.38 -2.02 0.05
N LEU A 5 -7.58 -1.01 -0.26
CA LEU A 5 -6.28 -1.16 -0.88
C LEU A 5 -5.16 -0.70 0.07
N GLY A 6 -4.13 -1.51 0.20
CA GLY A 6 -2.86 -1.17 0.83
C GLY A 6 -1.75 -0.96 -0.20
N ILE A 7 -0.91 0.06 0.01
CA ILE A 7 0.24 0.34 -0.86
C ILE A 7 1.53 -0.14 -0.20
N ILE A 8 2.33 -0.92 -0.94
CA ILE A 8 3.70 -1.26 -0.59
C ILE A 8 4.64 -0.42 -1.46
N GLY A 9 5.39 0.49 -0.85
CA GLY A 9 6.23 1.48 -1.53
C GLY A 9 5.49 2.81 -1.70
N TYR A 10 5.71 3.75 -0.79
CA TYR A 10 5.08 5.07 -0.77
C TYR A 10 6.03 6.19 -1.28
N GLY A 11 6.75 5.86 -2.35
CA GLY A 11 7.54 6.80 -3.15
C GLY A 11 6.68 7.62 -4.11
N GLY A 12 7.28 8.08 -5.21
CA GLY A 12 6.57 8.90 -6.21
C GLY A 12 5.33 8.20 -6.79
N MET A 13 5.48 6.95 -7.26
CA MET A 13 4.36 6.21 -7.83
C MET A 13 3.31 5.82 -6.79
N GLY A 14 3.71 5.38 -5.58
CA GLY A 14 2.76 5.07 -4.51
C GLY A 14 1.90 6.28 -4.14
N HIS A 15 2.50 7.47 -4.05
CA HIS A 15 1.77 8.71 -3.83
C HIS A 15 0.82 9.06 -4.98
N LEU A 16 1.25 8.92 -6.23
CA LEU A 16 0.39 9.18 -7.40
C LEU A 16 -0.80 8.21 -7.46
N HIS A 17 -0.59 6.92 -7.19
CA HIS A 17 -1.68 5.95 -7.11
C HIS A 17 -2.68 6.30 -6.01
N HIS A 18 -2.22 6.72 -4.82
CA HIS A 18 -3.10 7.22 -3.77
C HIS A 18 -3.87 8.48 -4.20
N HIS A 19 -3.19 9.43 -4.85
CA HIS A 19 -3.82 10.69 -5.26
C HIS A 19 -4.93 10.49 -6.30
N PHE A 20 -4.74 9.56 -7.24
CA PHE A 20 -5.69 9.31 -8.33
C PHE A 20 -6.68 8.18 -8.04
N SER A 21 -6.50 7.39 -6.97
CA SER A 21 -7.42 6.30 -6.62
C SER A 21 -8.89 6.73 -6.45
N PRO A 22 -9.24 7.96 -6.01
CA PRO A 22 -10.64 8.38 -5.94
C PRO A 22 -11.36 8.44 -7.30
N MET A 23 -10.63 8.35 -8.42
CA MET A 23 -11.22 8.25 -9.76
C MET A 23 -11.78 6.85 -10.07
N VAL A 24 -11.49 5.86 -9.22
CA VAL A 24 -11.94 4.48 -9.39
C VAL A 24 -13.09 4.22 -8.41
N ASP A 25 -14.30 4.08 -8.95
CA ASP A 25 -15.48 3.78 -8.14
C ASP A 25 -15.31 2.46 -7.38
N GLY A 26 -15.62 2.48 -6.08
CA GLY A 26 -15.55 1.29 -5.23
C GLY A 26 -14.15 0.91 -4.76
N LEU A 27 -13.17 1.83 -4.82
CA LEU A 27 -11.81 1.60 -4.33
C LEU A 27 -11.42 2.63 -3.27
N ASP A 28 -11.01 2.16 -2.09
CA ASP A 28 -10.50 3.00 -1.01
C ASP A 28 -9.04 2.64 -0.72
N VAL A 29 -8.12 3.58 -0.90
CA VAL A 29 -6.73 3.42 -0.42
C VAL A 29 -6.71 3.78 1.06
N VAL A 30 -6.41 2.80 1.91
CA VAL A 30 -6.57 2.94 3.37
C VAL A 30 -5.28 2.73 4.15
N ALA A 31 -4.25 2.15 3.53
CA ALA A 31 -3.03 1.74 4.21
C ALA A 31 -1.78 1.94 3.35
N ALA A 32 -0.64 2.15 4.01
CA ALA A 32 0.65 2.19 3.34
C ALA A 32 1.79 1.62 4.19
N TYR A 33 2.71 0.93 3.52
CA TYR A 33 4.00 0.48 4.03
C TYR A 33 5.14 0.99 3.15
N ASP A 34 6.27 1.32 3.77
CA ASP A 34 7.53 1.60 3.10
C ASP A 34 8.71 1.24 4.02
N ILE A 35 9.86 0.90 3.44
CA ILE A 35 11.10 0.64 4.18
C ILE A 35 11.66 1.94 4.79
N ASP A 36 11.38 3.09 4.17
CA ASP A 36 11.72 4.40 4.68
C ASP A 36 10.59 4.91 5.59
N ARG A 37 10.89 4.99 6.88
CA ARG A 37 9.94 5.46 7.91
C ARG A 37 9.38 6.86 7.63
N SER A 38 10.14 7.74 6.95
CA SER A 38 9.66 9.06 6.59
C SER A 38 8.51 9.02 5.58
N ARG A 39 8.49 8.00 4.70
CA ARG A 39 7.42 7.77 3.72
C ARG A 39 6.16 7.23 4.37
N VAL A 40 6.30 6.34 5.35
CA VAL A 40 5.17 5.84 6.16
C VAL A 40 4.54 7.00 6.95
N ASN A 41 5.36 7.84 7.60
CA ASN A 41 4.85 9.01 8.32
C ASN A 41 4.16 10.02 7.38
N LEU A 42 4.65 10.18 6.14
CA LEU A 42 3.97 11.01 5.14
C LEU A 42 2.59 10.44 4.78
N ALA A 43 2.49 9.13 4.56
CA ALA A 43 1.22 8.46 4.30
C ALA A 43 0.24 8.63 5.47
N GLU A 44 0.73 8.50 6.71
CA GLU A 44 -0.06 8.73 7.93
C GLU A 44 -0.61 10.16 8.01
N ASN A 45 0.22 11.16 7.72
CA ASN A 45 -0.21 12.56 7.67
C ASN A 45 -1.26 12.83 6.58
N LEU A 46 -1.35 11.96 5.57
CA LEU A 46 -2.35 12.00 4.50
C LEU A 46 -3.59 11.13 4.81
N GLY A 47 -3.69 10.57 6.02
CA GLY A 47 -4.85 9.82 6.49
C GLY A 47 -4.79 8.32 6.24
N LEU A 48 -3.66 7.78 5.77
CA LEU A 48 -3.49 6.34 5.58
C LEU A 48 -3.03 5.66 6.86
N ARG A 49 -3.50 4.44 7.10
CA ARG A 49 -3.02 3.59 8.18
C ARG A 49 -1.54 3.24 7.95
N PRO A 50 -0.63 3.61 8.86
CA PRO A 50 0.80 3.35 8.68
C PRO A 50 1.16 1.90 9.05
N TYR A 51 2.03 1.31 8.25
CA TYR A 51 2.69 0.04 8.56
C TYR A 51 4.20 0.23 8.52
N PHE A 52 4.89 -0.24 9.57
CA PHE A 52 6.34 -0.13 9.70
C PHE A 52 7.07 -1.46 9.48
N LYS A 53 6.33 -2.55 9.30
CA LYS A 53 6.82 -3.87 8.92
C LYS A 53 6.01 -4.40 7.76
N LEU A 54 6.67 -5.13 6.87
CA LEU A 54 6.03 -5.69 5.67
C LEU A 54 4.98 -6.74 6.06
N GLU A 55 5.28 -7.54 7.08
CA GLU A 55 4.39 -8.62 7.54
C GLU A 55 3.08 -8.05 8.11
N ASP A 56 3.11 -6.87 8.72
CA ASP A 56 1.94 -6.28 9.35
C ASP A 56 0.90 -5.83 8.30
N ILE A 57 1.33 -5.32 7.13
CA ILE A 57 0.42 -4.96 6.03
C ILE A 57 -0.05 -6.19 5.26
N LEU A 58 0.82 -7.19 5.07
CA LEU A 58 0.46 -8.41 4.35
C LEU A 58 -0.58 -9.25 5.11
N ASN A 59 -0.49 -9.29 6.44
CA ASN A 59 -1.42 -10.05 7.28
C ASN A 59 -2.68 -9.26 7.69
N ASP A 60 -2.92 -8.08 7.12
CA ASP A 60 -4.11 -7.29 7.43
C ASP A 60 -5.32 -7.80 6.64
N SER A 61 -6.18 -8.59 7.30
CA SER A 61 -7.41 -9.12 6.74
C SER A 61 -8.47 -8.05 6.41
N ASP A 62 -8.25 -6.78 6.78
CA ASP A 62 -9.09 -5.65 6.36
C ASP A 62 -8.75 -5.16 4.95
N LEU A 63 -7.66 -5.61 4.33
CA LEU A 63 -7.25 -5.23 2.98
C LEU A 63 -7.67 -6.29 1.96
N ASP A 64 -8.33 -5.86 0.88
CA ASP A 64 -8.71 -6.72 -0.24
C ASP A 64 -7.63 -6.77 -1.34
N ILE A 65 -6.83 -5.70 -1.45
CA ILE A 65 -5.89 -5.47 -2.56
C ILE A 65 -4.57 -4.93 -2.02
N ILE A 66 -3.47 -5.45 -2.57
CA ILE A 66 -2.12 -4.89 -2.38
C ILE A 66 -1.61 -4.29 -3.70
N LEU A 67 -1.24 -3.02 -3.66
CA LEU A 67 -0.57 -2.32 -4.75
C LEU A 67 0.94 -2.26 -4.48
N VAL A 68 1.73 -2.89 -5.35
CA VAL A 68 3.20 -2.88 -5.26
C VAL A 68 3.76 -1.74 -6.12
N ALA A 69 4.29 -0.70 -5.48
CA ALA A 69 4.90 0.48 -6.11
C ALA A 69 6.36 0.68 -5.68
N THR A 70 7.11 -0.42 -5.63
CA THR A 70 8.53 -0.48 -5.25
C THR A 70 9.46 -0.50 -6.48
N PRO A 71 10.79 -0.52 -6.32
CA PRO A 71 11.71 -0.79 -7.43
C PRO A 71 11.51 -2.17 -8.07
N ASN A 72 11.72 -2.26 -9.38
CA ASN A 72 11.34 -3.40 -10.24
C ASN A 72 11.84 -4.78 -9.75
N ASP A 73 13.03 -4.82 -9.17
CA ASP A 73 13.68 -6.03 -8.65
C ASP A 73 12.88 -6.69 -7.51
N SER A 74 12.16 -5.90 -6.72
CA SER A 74 11.37 -6.37 -5.58
C SER A 74 9.92 -6.77 -5.91
N HIS A 75 9.41 -6.41 -7.11
CA HIS A 75 8.01 -6.62 -7.47
C HIS A 75 7.60 -8.09 -7.37
N LYS A 76 8.40 -8.98 -7.95
CA LYS A 76 8.10 -10.41 -8.02
C LYS A 76 7.86 -11.00 -6.63
N GLU A 77 8.77 -10.75 -5.70
CA GLU A 77 8.72 -11.36 -4.37
C GLU A 77 7.57 -10.78 -3.55
N LEU A 78 7.36 -9.46 -3.61
CA LEU A 78 6.27 -8.78 -2.90
C LEU A 78 4.89 -9.18 -3.42
N SER A 79 4.71 -9.32 -4.73
CA SER A 79 3.45 -9.78 -5.30
C SER A 79 3.15 -11.23 -4.93
N ILE A 80 4.15 -12.12 -4.92
CA ILE A 80 3.96 -13.50 -4.48
C ILE A 80 3.58 -13.54 -2.99
N ALA A 81 4.29 -12.79 -2.15
CA ALA A 81 3.99 -12.72 -0.71
C ALA A 81 2.56 -12.23 -0.44
N ALA A 82 2.11 -11.19 -1.15
CA ALA A 82 0.74 -10.68 -1.04
C ALA A 82 -0.33 -11.69 -1.47
N LEU A 83 -0.06 -12.52 -2.48
CA LEU A 83 -0.99 -13.56 -2.93
C LEU A 83 -1.02 -14.80 -2.02
N GLN A 84 0.00 -14.98 -1.17
CA GLN A 84 0.10 -16.11 -0.24
C GLN A 84 -0.41 -15.81 1.16
N ALA A 85 -0.63 -14.53 1.49
CA ALA A 85 -1.08 -14.07 2.79
C ALA A 85 -2.55 -14.44 3.08
#